data_AF-A0A7C1AWK4-F1
#
_entry.id   AF-A0A7C1AWK4-F1
#
_cell.length_a   1.000
_cell.length_b   1.000
_cell.length_c   1.000
_cell.angle_alpha   90.00
_cell.angle_beta   90.00
_cell.angle_gamma   90.00
#
_symmetry.space_group_name_H-M   'P 1'
#
loop_
_entity.id
_entity.type
_entity.pdbx_description
1 polymer ?
#
loop_
_entity_poly.entity_id
_entity_poly.type
_entity_poly.pdbx_seq_one_letter_code
_entity_poly.pdbx_strand_id
1 'polypeptide(L)'
;MALLHVAMDTDAKSESTAEGTAQLGEIPVEPQVPGPGFRLGKYLIEEVLGHGAMATVYLARDETGHEVAIKVFQEGPGVSATMLERFRREAEASKKLRRHPHILTIYETGRQGPYHYIVMESVRRSKTLDSALESTPMTLKAVVGIIIKIARALQYAHSRGIVHRDVKPSNILIDEFGEPLLSDFGVAELVDWPSCTVTGALTGTPLYMSPEQARGEHVGPSSDIYSLGVVLYEAVAGVLPYSVGHRARMQDVLKAVQEEPPRRPRLFRREISPDLEAVILKALSKNPTDRYPDAEAFAQDLERALAGKRVSARHPSVADDVSFWLRKRRQALWTGVACLVVGLGVDLYSRVRLMDARTEGLINLALLRSVQERLEAYRAGVENNTGRPQAWDQLRRGRRAMRAGDWQQAAQLLGHSAELFARLGDEWMESVAVLERARVQLAAGNFSEAMADYERLLALKGGSRLMK
;
A
#
# COMPACT_ATOMS: atom_id res chain seq x y z
N MET A 1 -14.64 -17.18 86.04
CA MET A 1 -14.78 -18.62 86.34
C MET A 1 -13.42 -19.28 86.10
N ALA A 2 -12.56 -19.34 87.13
CA ALA A 2 -11.23 -20.00 87.16
C ALA A 2 -10.19 -19.58 86.08
N LEU A 3 -8.87 -19.86 86.12
CA LEU A 3 -7.77 -20.01 87.11
C LEU A 3 -6.46 -19.82 86.27
N LEU A 4 -5.24 -19.55 86.77
CA LEU A 4 -4.65 -19.46 88.11
C LEU A 4 -3.51 -18.40 88.12
N HIS A 5 -3.08 -17.97 89.31
CA HIS A 5 -1.81 -17.30 89.61
C HIS A 5 -0.55 -18.12 89.23
N VAL A 6 0.60 -17.46 89.04
CA VAL A 6 1.71 -17.32 90.02
C VAL A 6 2.93 -16.67 89.32
N ALA A 7 3.55 -15.69 89.98
CA ALA A 7 4.88 -15.21 89.65
C ALA A 7 5.88 -15.76 90.68
N MET A 8 7.10 -16.11 90.25
CA MET A 8 8.28 -16.08 91.12
C MET A 8 9.50 -15.60 90.33
N ASP A 9 10.35 -14.91 91.06
CA ASP A 9 11.50 -14.13 90.65
C ASP A 9 12.81 -14.93 90.83
N THR A 10 13.89 -14.49 90.17
CA THR A 10 15.31 -14.42 90.63
C THR A 10 16.36 -14.62 89.54
N ASP A 11 17.29 -13.67 89.47
CA ASP A 11 18.54 -13.68 88.70
C ASP A 11 19.59 -14.69 89.22
N ALA A 12 20.37 -15.29 88.31
CA ALA A 12 21.81 -15.50 88.51
C ALA A 12 22.57 -15.88 87.21
N LYS A 13 23.49 -15.01 86.78
CA LYS A 13 24.85 -15.26 86.19
C LYS A 13 25.06 -16.57 85.40
N SER A 14 25.58 -16.53 84.17
CA SER A 14 27.00 -16.19 83.90
C SER A 14 27.33 -16.26 82.40
N GLU A 15 28.48 -15.71 82.01
CA GLU A 15 28.91 -15.51 80.63
C GLU A 15 29.34 -16.81 79.92
N SER A 16 29.05 -16.90 78.62
CA SER A 16 29.83 -17.72 77.68
C SER A 16 29.82 -17.05 76.31
N THR A 17 30.97 -16.52 75.91
CA THR A 17 31.20 -15.87 74.61
C THR A 17 31.23 -16.88 73.48
N ALA A 18 30.41 -16.67 72.45
CA ALA A 18 30.58 -17.28 71.14
C ALA A 18 30.28 -16.23 70.06
N GLU A 19 31.33 -15.75 69.39
CA GLU A 19 31.21 -14.80 68.28
C GLU A 19 30.59 -15.50 67.06
N GLY A 20 29.29 -15.25 66.84
CA GLY A 20 28.60 -15.60 65.61
C GLY A 20 28.26 -14.33 64.85
N THR A 21 28.99 -14.03 63.77
CA THR A 21 28.78 -12.83 62.94
C THR A 21 27.39 -12.85 62.30
N ALA A 22 26.43 -12.20 62.97
CA ALA A 22 25.13 -11.89 62.39
C ALA A 22 25.35 -10.96 61.20
N GLN A 23 25.24 -11.51 59.99
CA GLN A 23 25.07 -10.71 58.79
C GLN A 23 23.82 -9.85 58.99
N LEU A 24 24.01 -8.54 59.16
CA LEU A 24 22.95 -7.56 58.96
C LEU A 24 22.52 -7.71 57.50
N GLY A 25 21.45 -8.47 57.29
CA GLY A 25 20.88 -8.63 55.96
C GLY A 25 20.56 -7.25 55.41
N GLU A 26 21.11 -6.96 54.23
CA GLU A 26 20.82 -5.72 53.52
C GLU A 26 19.30 -5.61 53.38
N ILE A 27 18.70 -4.67 54.10
CA ILE A 27 17.30 -4.31 53.88
C ILE A 27 17.21 -3.94 52.40
N PRO A 28 16.36 -4.58 51.59
CA PRO A 28 16.21 -4.20 50.20
C PRO A 28 15.80 -2.73 50.15
N VAL A 29 16.72 -1.87 49.73
CA VAL A 29 16.45 -0.45 49.58
C VAL A 29 15.49 -0.33 48.42
N GLU A 30 14.21 -0.22 48.75
CA GLU A 30 13.13 0.01 47.80
C GLU A 30 13.53 1.23 46.94
N PRO A 31 13.56 1.11 45.60
CA PRO A 31 14.22 2.10 44.75
C PRO A 31 13.54 3.45 44.91
N GLN A 32 14.22 4.37 45.60
CA GLN A 32 13.69 5.67 46.00
C GLN A 32 13.18 6.46 44.80
N VAL A 33 11.86 6.55 44.68
CA VAL A 33 11.20 7.32 43.61
C VAL A 33 11.79 8.74 43.61
N PRO A 34 12.36 9.21 42.49
CA PRO A 34 12.96 10.53 42.45
C PRO A 34 11.92 11.61 42.77
N GLY A 35 12.28 12.52 43.66
CA GLY A 35 11.39 13.55 44.20
C GLY A 35 12.16 14.75 44.74
N PRO A 36 11.47 15.76 45.30
CA PRO A 36 12.10 16.98 45.80
C PRO A 36 13.26 16.70 46.76
N GLY A 37 14.43 17.27 46.50
CA GLY A 37 15.65 17.04 47.28
C GLY A 37 16.49 15.81 46.86
N PHE A 38 15.98 14.94 45.98
CA PHE A 38 16.75 13.82 45.44
C PHE A 38 17.85 14.33 44.49
N ARG A 39 19.05 13.75 44.57
CA ARG A 39 20.18 14.07 43.68
C ARG A 39 20.38 13.01 42.60
N LEU A 40 20.29 13.45 41.35
CA LEU A 40 20.54 12.64 40.16
C LEU A 40 21.77 13.19 39.44
N GLY A 41 22.91 12.53 39.60
CA GLY A 41 24.22 13.07 39.25
C GLY A 41 24.50 14.37 40.01
N LYS A 42 24.90 15.40 39.26
CA LYS A 42 25.13 16.77 39.76
C LYS A 42 23.85 17.58 39.95
N TYR A 43 22.68 17.02 39.65
CA TYR A 43 21.42 17.74 39.63
C TYR A 43 20.57 17.48 40.88
N LEU A 44 20.03 18.54 41.48
CA LEU A 44 19.08 18.48 42.59
C LEU A 44 17.66 18.64 42.04
N ILE A 45 16.82 17.62 42.21
CA ILE A 45 15.41 17.66 41.81
C ILE A 45 14.62 18.61 42.72
N GLU A 46 13.84 19.51 42.12
CA GLU A 46 12.99 20.48 42.83
C GLU A 46 11.52 20.06 42.81
N GLU A 47 10.95 19.81 41.62
CA GLU A 47 9.54 19.47 41.45
C GLU A 47 9.29 18.61 40.20
N VAL A 48 8.07 18.06 40.06
CA VAL A 48 7.65 17.32 38.86
C VAL A 48 6.99 18.28 37.88
N LEU A 49 7.52 18.35 36.66
CA LEU A 49 6.94 19.11 35.54
C LEU A 49 5.86 18.31 34.79
N GLY A 50 5.96 16.98 34.76
CA GLY A 50 4.95 16.13 34.13
C GLY A 50 5.23 14.64 34.19
N HIS A 51 4.17 13.84 34.03
CA HIS A 51 4.24 12.39 33.98
C HIS A 51 3.94 11.89 32.56
N GLY A 52 4.89 11.21 31.94
CA GLY A 52 4.67 10.38 30.76
C GLY A 52 4.43 8.92 31.16
N ALA A 53 4.11 8.07 30.18
CA ALA A 53 3.77 6.67 30.45
C ALA A 53 4.95 5.77 30.89
N MET A 54 6.18 6.17 30.60
CA MET A 54 7.42 5.43 30.92
C MET A 54 8.48 6.32 31.56
N ALA A 55 8.19 7.61 31.76
CA ALA A 55 9.15 8.61 32.21
C ALA A 55 8.45 9.71 32.99
N THR A 56 9.12 10.27 34.00
CA THR A 56 8.70 11.48 34.69
C THR A 56 9.67 12.61 34.36
N VAL A 57 9.15 13.79 34.05
CA VAL A 57 9.94 14.99 33.79
C VAL A 57 9.96 15.83 35.06
N TYR A 58 11.16 16.18 35.52
CA TYR A 58 11.40 16.96 36.72
C TYR A 58 12.05 18.31 36.39
N LEU A 59 11.75 19.33 37.18
CA LEU A 59 12.59 20.52 37.27
C LEU A 59 13.75 20.20 38.23
N ALA A 60 14.96 20.60 37.85
CA ALA A 60 16.13 20.45 38.69
C ALA A 60 17.10 21.63 38.50
N ARG A 61 18.02 21.80 39.46
CA ARG A 61 19.18 22.70 39.33
C ARG A 61 20.48 21.91 39.26
N ASP A 62 21.44 22.40 38.49
CA ASP A 62 22.83 21.96 38.60
C ASP A 62 23.55 22.62 39.80
N GLU A 63 24.82 22.25 39.99
CA GLU A 63 25.68 22.77 41.07
C GLU A 63 25.96 24.29 40.98
N THR A 64 25.72 24.92 39.83
CA THR A 64 25.82 26.37 39.63
C THR A 64 24.50 27.11 39.90
N GLY A 65 23.41 26.36 40.15
CA GLY A 65 22.06 26.90 40.36
C GLY A 65 21.27 27.10 39.07
N HIS A 66 21.82 26.74 37.90
CA HIS A 66 21.16 26.83 36.61
C HIS A 66 20.09 25.75 36.46
N GLU A 67 18.94 26.12 35.90
CA GLU A 67 17.77 25.24 35.78
C GLU A 67 17.81 24.35 34.55
N VAL A 68 17.42 23.11 34.75
CA VAL A 68 17.31 22.09 33.71
C VAL A 68 16.01 21.30 33.89
N ALA A 69 15.45 20.81 32.80
CA ALA A 69 14.46 19.75 32.85
C ALA A 69 15.18 18.40 32.79
N ILE A 70 14.75 17.43 33.59
CA ILE A 70 15.32 16.08 33.62
C ILE A 70 14.21 15.07 33.39
N LYS A 71 14.27 14.37 32.26
CA LYS A 71 13.38 13.27 31.94
C LYS A 71 14.00 11.97 32.45
N VAL A 72 13.39 11.38 33.48
CA VAL A 72 13.90 10.20 34.18
C VAL A 72 13.04 8.98 33.86
N PHE A 73 13.71 7.85 33.61
CA PHE A 73 13.11 6.55 33.34
C PHE A 73 13.66 5.55 34.35
N GLN A 74 12.78 4.74 34.94
CA GLN A 74 13.14 3.74 35.93
C GLN A 74 13.24 2.35 35.28
N GLU A 75 14.36 1.65 35.48
CA GLU A 75 14.52 0.25 35.11
C GLU A 75 13.49 -0.61 35.86
N GLY A 76 12.76 -1.44 35.11
CA GLY A 76 11.72 -2.32 35.64
C GLY A 76 11.35 -3.42 34.64
N PRO A 77 10.45 -4.35 34.99
CA PRO A 77 10.05 -5.45 34.14
C PRO A 77 9.48 -4.96 32.81
N GLY A 78 10.23 -5.13 31.72
CA GLY A 78 9.86 -4.63 30.38
C GLY A 78 10.75 -3.51 29.82
N VAL A 79 11.69 -2.96 30.60
CA VAL A 79 12.74 -2.07 30.09
C VAL A 79 13.80 -2.92 29.37
N SER A 80 13.59 -3.11 28.08
CA SER A 80 14.46 -3.90 27.20
C SER A 80 15.79 -3.19 26.89
N ALA A 81 16.80 -3.96 26.48
CA ALA A 81 18.07 -3.42 25.97
C ALA A 81 17.87 -2.42 24.81
N THR A 82 16.80 -2.58 24.02
CA THR A 82 16.42 -1.65 22.93
C THR A 82 16.03 -0.25 23.45
N MET A 83 15.56 -0.12 24.69
CA MET A 83 15.29 1.19 25.31
C MET A 83 16.59 1.92 25.67
N LEU A 84 17.61 1.21 26.19
CA LEU A 84 18.94 1.79 26.43
C LEU A 84 19.63 2.23 25.14
N GLU A 85 19.46 1.46 24.06
CA GLU A 85 19.98 1.83 22.74
C GLU A 85 19.26 3.08 22.18
N ARG A 86 17.93 3.19 22.37
CA ARG A 86 17.19 4.42 22.07
C ARG A 86 17.76 5.64 22.81
N PHE A 87 18.07 5.52 24.10
CA PHE A 87 18.66 6.63 24.88
C PHE A 87 20.00 7.11 24.31
N ARG A 88 20.89 6.19 23.96
CA ARG A 88 22.18 6.54 23.35
C ARG A 88 22.00 7.29 22.04
N ARG A 89 21.13 6.78 21.16
CA ARG A 89 20.86 7.41 19.86
C ARG A 89 20.19 8.78 20.00
N GLU A 90 19.28 8.96 20.94
CA GLU A 90 18.63 10.24 21.25
C GLU A 90 19.64 11.28 21.77
N ALA A 91 20.57 10.87 22.64
CA ALA A 91 21.69 11.71 23.07
C ALA A 91 22.60 12.13 21.90
N GLU A 92 22.90 11.22 20.98
CA GLU A 92 23.76 11.47 19.82
C GLU A 92 23.11 12.35 18.75
N ALA A 93 21.83 12.12 18.44
CA ALA A 93 21.09 12.99 17.54
C ALA A 93 21.07 14.42 18.08
N SER A 94 20.76 14.59 19.36
CA SER A 94 20.67 15.92 19.96
C SER A 94 22.00 16.66 20.01
N LYS A 95 23.15 15.98 20.10
CA LYS A 95 24.48 16.60 19.90
C LYS A 95 24.63 17.25 18.52
N LYS A 96 24.06 16.65 17.46
CA LYS A 96 24.06 17.21 16.10
C LYS A 96 23.07 18.38 15.93
N LEU A 97 22.07 18.49 16.82
CA LEU A 97 20.95 19.42 16.69
C LEU A 97 21.02 20.70 17.54
N ARG A 98 21.98 20.84 18.47
CA ARG A 98 22.14 21.92 19.50
C ARG A 98 22.16 23.40 19.06
N ARG A 99 21.80 23.76 17.83
CA ARG A 99 21.87 25.12 17.28
C ARG A 99 20.65 25.46 16.43
N HIS A 100 19.45 25.17 16.91
CA HIS A 100 18.20 25.52 16.24
C HIS A 100 17.17 26.05 17.24
N PRO A 101 16.55 27.22 17.02
CA PRO A 101 15.67 27.86 18.01
C PRO A 101 14.36 27.12 18.29
N HIS A 102 13.96 26.20 17.41
CA HIS A 102 12.73 25.40 17.54
C HIS A 102 13.01 23.90 17.77
N ILE A 103 14.19 23.55 18.30
CA ILE A 103 14.53 22.19 18.76
C ILE A 103 14.98 22.29 20.21
N LEU A 104 14.37 21.49 21.09
CA LEU A 104 14.71 21.46 22.50
C LEU A 104 16.17 21.00 22.71
N THR A 105 16.96 21.78 23.45
CA THR A 105 18.38 21.47 23.64
C THR A 105 18.59 20.37 24.68
N ILE A 106 19.23 19.26 24.31
CA ILE A 106 19.71 18.23 25.26
C ILE A 106 21.17 18.48 25.62
N TYR A 107 21.42 18.72 26.91
CA TYR A 107 22.74 19.00 27.48
C TYR A 107 23.55 17.72 27.70
N GLU A 108 22.99 16.71 28.35
CA GLU A 108 23.64 15.43 28.60
C GLU A 108 22.63 14.31 28.89
N THR A 109 23.15 13.08 28.97
CA THR A 109 22.40 11.89 29.38
C THR A 109 23.23 11.10 30.36
N GLY A 110 22.62 10.53 31.39
CA GLY A 110 23.31 9.78 32.42
C GLY A 110 22.52 8.58 32.93
N ARG A 111 23.17 7.82 33.82
CA ARG A 111 22.57 6.71 34.55
C ARG A 111 23.02 6.77 36.01
N GLN A 112 22.11 6.50 36.95
CA GLN A 112 22.40 6.34 38.37
C GLN A 112 21.53 5.23 38.95
N GLY A 113 22.15 4.11 39.34
CA GLY A 113 21.42 2.92 39.79
C GLY A 113 20.42 2.45 38.73
N PRO A 114 19.12 2.34 39.07
CA PRO A 114 18.06 1.95 38.13
C PRO A 114 17.54 3.11 37.26
N TYR A 115 18.04 4.35 37.43
CA TYR A 115 17.52 5.51 36.71
C TYR A 115 18.38 5.84 35.50
N HIS A 116 17.76 5.89 34.31
CA HIS A 116 18.31 6.55 33.12
C HIS A 116 17.70 7.93 33.01
N TYR A 117 18.50 8.93 32.63
CA TYR A 117 18.01 10.30 32.55
C TYR A 117 18.60 11.09 31.39
N ILE A 118 17.75 11.99 30.87
CA ILE A 118 18.10 12.96 29.84
C ILE A 118 17.95 14.35 30.47
N VAL A 119 19.02 15.14 30.41
CA VAL A 119 19.05 16.52 30.90
C VAL A 119 18.91 17.46 29.71
N MET A 120 17.91 18.33 29.78
CA MET A 120 17.54 19.25 28.71
C MET A 120 17.24 20.65 29.25
N GLU A 121 17.11 21.58 28.32
CA GLU A 121 16.66 22.96 28.54
C GLU A 121 15.34 23.02 29.31
N SER A 122 15.29 23.84 30.37
CA SER A 122 14.08 24.06 31.15
C SER A 122 13.20 25.12 30.50
N VAL A 123 12.17 24.70 29.76
CA VAL A 123 11.20 25.62 29.13
C VAL A 123 10.09 25.94 30.14
N ARG A 124 10.37 26.90 31.04
CA ARG A 124 9.43 27.32 32.08
C ARG A 124 8.05 27.67 31.51
N ARG A 125 7.00 27.27 32.23
CA ARG A 125 5.58 27.56 31.93
C ARG A 125 5.09 27.10 30.55
N SER A 126 5.87 26.26 29.87
CA SER A 126 5.47 25.69 28.59
C SER A 126 4.29 24.73 28.74
N LYS A 127 3.58 24.52 27.63
CA LYS A 127 2.56 23.49 27.47
C LYS A 127 2.85 22.69 26.21
N THR A 128 2.51 21.42 26.20
CA THR A 128 2.43 20.66 24.96
C THR A 128 1.33 21.21 24.04
N LEU A 129 1.45 21.03 22.72
CA LEU A 129 0.51 21.61 21.75
C LEU A 129 -0.93 21.09 21.92
N ASP A 130 -1.12 19.83 22.31
CA ASP A 130 -2.44 19.30 22.70
C ASP A 130 -3.02 20.06 23.90
N SER A 131 -2.28 20.15 25.00
CA SER A 131 -2.67 20.92 26.20
C SER A 131 -2.94 22.41 25.88
N ALA A 132 -2.19 22.99 24.94
CA ALA A 132 -2.38 24.37 24.51
C ALA A 132 -3.65 24.55 23.67
N LEU A 133 -3.94 23.64 22.74
CA LEU A 133 -5.16 23.63 21.93
C LEU A 133 -6.43 23.39 22.76
N GLU A 134 -6.36 22.54 23.79
CA GLU A 134 -7.47 22.31 24.74
C GLU A 134 -7.70 23.52 25.66
N SER A 135 -6.65 24.15 26.17
CA SER A 135 -6.77 25.21 27.17
C SER A 135 -6.91 26.63 26.61
N THR A 136 -6.62 26.88 25.32
CA THR A 136 -6.73 28.21 24.72
C THR A 136 -7.05 28.13 23.21
N PRO A 137 -8.20 28.65 22.74
CA PRO A 137 -8.54 28.66 21.32
C PRO A 137 -7.51 29.42 20.48
N MET A 138 -6.72 28.69 19.69
CA MET A 138 -5.73 29.28 18.78
C MET A 138 -6.39 29.71 17.46
N THR A 139 -5.94 30.86 16.93
CA THR A 139 -6.31 31.25 15.56
C THR A 139 -5.63 30.32 14.54
N LEU A 140 -6.29 30.10 13.40
CA LEU A 140 -5.72 29.32 12.28
C LEU A 140 -4.33 29.86 11.87
N LYS A 141 -4.14 31.18 11.89
CA LYS A 141 -2.84 31.82 11.59
C LYS A 141 -1.77 31.47 12.63
N ALA A 142 -2.11 31.42 13.91
CA ALA A 142 -1.18 31.01 14.97
C ALA A 142 -0.77 29.54 14.83
N VAL A 143 -1.74 28.65 14.64
CA VAL A 143 -1.51 27.21 14.42
C VAL A 143 -0.59 26.98 13.22
N VAL A 144 -0.91 27.57 12.05
CA VAL A 144 -0.06 27.39 10.85
C VAL A 144 1.32 28.01 11.06
N GLY A 145 1.44 29.14 11.78
CA GLY A 145 2.73 29.74 12.16
C GLY A 145 3.61 28.82 13.02
N ILE A 146 3.01 28.09 13.97
CA ILE A 146 3.69 27.05 14.76
C ILE A 146 4.18 25.93 13.83
N ILE A 147 3.32 25.43 12.95
CA ILE A 147 3.66 24.32 12.04
C ILE A 147 4.77 24.70 11.04
N ILE A 148 4.81 25.95 10.55
CA ILE A 148 5.91 26.44 9.69
C ILE A 148 7.26 26.38 10.42
N LYS A 149 7.31 26.80 11.70
CA LYS A 149 8.53 26.77 12.52
C LYS A 149 9.00 25.33 12.80
N ILE A 150 8.07 24.42 13.10
CA ILE A 150 8.36 23.00 13.30
C ILE A 150 8.78 22.31 11.99
N ALA A 151 8.18 22.65 10.85
CA ALA A 151 8.62 22.13 9.54
C ALA A 151 10.08 22.52 9.23
N ARG A 152 10.49 23.74 9.58
CA ARG A 152 11.89 24.19 9.48
C ARG A 152 12.83 23.48 10.46
N ALA A 153 12.38 23.21 11.68
CA ALA A 153 13.11 22.37 12.64
C ALA A 153 13.35 20.95 12.10
N LEU A 154 12.33 20.34 11.49
CA LEU A 154 12.44 19.04 10.83
C LEU A 154 13.42 19.10 9.65
N GLN A 155 13.33 20.12 8.78
CA GLN A 155 14.30 20.31 7.69
C GLN A 155 15.74 20.38 8.19
N TYR A 156 15.98 21.15 9.27
CA TYR A 156 17.29 21.29 9.89
C TYR A 156 17.82 19.95 10.42
N ALA A 157 16.95 19.07 10.95
CA ALA A 157 17.32 17.73 11.36
C ALA A 157 17.54 16.77 10.17
N HIS A 158 16.68 16.82 9.14
CA HIS A 158 16.78 16.02 7.93
C HIS A 158 18.11 16.28 7.20
N SER A 159 18.55 17.54 7.13
CA SER A 159 19.87 17.92 6.56
C SER A 159 21.08 17.33 7.32
N ARG A 160 20.88 16.76 8.51
CA ARG A 160 21.90 16.08 9.34
C ARG A 160 21.73 14.56 9.36
N GLY A 161 20.85 14.03 8.51
CA GLY A 161 20.51 12.61 8.46
C GLY A 161 19.68 12.12 9.64
N ILE A 162 18.99 13.01 10.36
CA ILE A 162 18.13 12.66 11.50
C ILE A 162 16.67 12.80 11.07
N VAL A 163 15.89 11.72 11.20
CA VAL A 163 14.43 11.69 11.03
C VAL A 163 13.80 11.60 12.42
N HIS A 164 12.74 12.35 12.67
CA HIS A 164 12.11 12.45 14.00
C HIS A 164 11.26 11.22 14.36
N ARG A 165 10.51 10.68 13.39
CA ARG A 165 9.68 9.46 13.46
C ARG A 165 8.50 9.47 14.44
N ASP A 166 8.50 10.32 15.47
CA ASP A 166 7.43 10.44 16.47
C ASP A 166 6.90 11.89 16.56
N VAL A 167 6.57 12.53 15.43
CA VAL A 167 6.01 13.89 15.43
C VAL A 167 4.53 13.84 15.82
N LYS A 168 4.18 14.48 16.94
CA LYS A 168 2.82 14.54 17.52
C LYS A 168 2.68 15.78 18.43
N PRO A 169 1.46 16.20 18.82
CA PRO A 169 1.26 17.43 19.60
C PRO A 169 1.96 17.41 20.97
N SER A 170 2.02 16.24 21.62
CA SER A 170 2.73 16.07 22.90
C SER A 170 4.25 16.17 22.82
N ASN A 171 4.83 16.16 21.62
CA ASN A 171 6.26 16.38 21.37
C ASN A 171 6.54 17.80 20.82
N ILE A 172 5.55 18.68 20.81
CA ILE A 172 5.70 20.10 20.45
C ILE A 172 5.37 20.92 21.69
N LEU A 173 6.38 21.49 22.31
CA LEU A 173 6.23 22.42 23.43
C LEU A 173 5.96 23.82 22.88
N ILE A 174 5.06 24.56 23.53
CA ILE A 174 4.78 25.98 23.31
C ILE A 174 5.19 26.72 24.58
N ASP A 175 6.12 27.66 24.47
CA ASP A 175 6.61 28.45 25.61
C ASP A 175 5.65 29.59 26.03
N GLU A 176 6.04 30.39 27.02
CA GLU A 176 5.22 31.51 27.51
C GLU A 176 5.10 32.69 26.51
N PHE A 177 5.90 32.70 25.44
CA PHE A 177 5.84 33.67 24.34
C PHE A 177 5.05 33.16 23.13
N GLY A 178 4.61 31.89 23.15
CA GLY A 178 3.94 31.23 22.03
C GLY A 178 4.89 30.68 20.97
N GLU A 179 6.18 30.57 21.27
CA GLU A 179 7.19 29.99 20.39
C GLU A 179 7.23 28.46 20.54
N PRO A 180 7.30 27.70 19.43
CA PRO A 180 7.28 26.25 19.47
C PRO A 180 8.70 25.65 19.52
N LEU A 181 8.86 24.59 20.32
CA LEU A 181 10.07 23.76 20.42
C LEU A 181 9.71 22.29 20.18
N LEU A 182 10.40 21.64 19.24
CA LEU A 182 10.28 20.22 18.98
C LEU A 182 11.15 19.41 19.96
N SER A 183 10.55 18.48 20.70
CA SER A 183 11.20 17.60 21.68
C SER A 183 11.11 16.13 21.26
N ASP A 184 11.80 15.23 21.98
CA ASP A 184 11.66 13.78 21.83
C ASP A 184 11.94 13.23 20.42
N PHE A 185 13.10 13.57 19.84
CA PHE A 185 13.55 13.02 18.56
C PHE A 185 13.67 11.48 18.64
N GLY A 186 12.72 10.79 18.00
CA GLY A 186 12.58 9.33 18.02
C GLY A 186 13.60 8.60 17.15
N VAL A 187 14.86 8.55 17.58
CA VAL A 187 15.99 7.93 16.84
C VAL A 187 15.95 6.38 16.81
N ALA A 188 14.78 5.78 17.04
CA ALA A 188 14.57 4.36 16.84
C ALA A 188 14.48 4.06 15.33
N GLU A 189 15.36 3.22 14.81
CA GLU A 189 15.07 2.50 13.57
C GLU A 189 13.97 1.47 13.88
N LEU A 190 12.91 1.44 13.08
CA LEU A 190 11.71 0.62 13.34
C LEU A 190 11.95 -0.91 13.21
N VAL A 191 13.20 -1.35 13.11
CA VAL A 191 13.58 -2.77 13.01
C VAL A 191 13.23 -3.52 14.30
N ASP A 192 13.32 -2.85 15.46
CA ASP A 192 13.06 -3.43 16.78
C ASP A 192 11.79 -2.87 17.45
N TRP A 193 10.66 -2.85 16.73
CA TRP A 193 9.40 -3.16 17.41
C TRP A 193 9.34 -4.69 17.52
N PRO A 194 9.46 -5.27 18.73
CA PRO A 194 9.21 -6.69 18.89
C PRO A 194 7.78 -6.97 18.45
N SER A 195 7.61 -8.03 17.66
CA SER A 195 6.30 -8.61 17.34
C SER A 195 5.42 -8.65 18.59
N CYS A 196 4.37 -7.83 18.61
CA CYS A 196 3.31 -7.74 19.61
C CYS A 196 3.67 -8.34 20.99
N THR A 197 4.38 -7.58 21.84
CA THR A 197 4.57 -8.01 23.23
C THR A 197 3.21 -8.25 23.89
N VAL A 198 3.08 -9.45 24.47
CA VAL A 198 1.81 -10.17 24.72
C VAL A 198 0.92 -9.54 25.82
N THR A 199 1.30 -8.39 26.35
CA THR A 199 0.66 -7.72 27.50
C THR A 199 -0.32 -6.62 27.13
N GLY A 200 -0.48 -6.26 25.85
CA GLY A 200 -1.53 -5.34 25.36
C GLY A 200 -1.41 -3.86 25.79
N ALA A 201 -0.50 -3.54 26.70
CA ALA A 201 -0.20 -2.19 27.17
C ALA A 201 0.97 -1.57 26.39
N LEU A 202 0.80 -1.41 25.07
CA LEU A 202 1.76 -0.70 24.22
C LEU A 202 1.44 0.80 24.25
N THR A 203 2.20 1.60 24.99
CA THR A 203 1.83 3.01 25.18
C THR A 203 2.22 3.88 23.99
N GLY A 204 1.22 4.27 23.21
CA GLY A 204 1.33 5.25 22.13
C GLY A 204 0.24 5.02 21.09
N THR A 205 -0.71 5.94 20.98
CA THR A 205 -1.78 5.84 19.98
C THR A 205 -1.19 6.17 18.60
N PRO A 206 -1.31 5.29 17.58
CA PRO A 206 -0.58 5.43 16.31
C PRO A 206 -1.18 6.47 15.35
N LEU A 207 -1.94 7.44 15.88
CA LEU A 207 -2.80 8.36 15.13
C LEU A 207 -2.00 9.26 14.18
N TYR A 208 -0.77 9.57 14.56
CA TYR A 208 0.17 10.42 13.81
C TYR A 208 1.20 9.62 13.00
N MET A 209 1.17 8.27 13.05
CA MET A 209 2.11 7.45 12.28
C MET A 209 1.84 7.58 10.78
N SER A 210 2.93 7.63 10.01
CA SER A 210 2.84 7.57 8.55
C SER A 210 2.41 6.19 8.04
N PRO A 211 1.83 6.08 6.82
CA PRO A 211 1.42 4.81 6.24
C PRO A 211 2.58 3.81 6.09
N GLU A 212 3.79 4.28 5.79
CA GLU A 212 5.00 3.45 5.74
C GLU A 212 5.41 2.92 7.13
N GLN A 213 5.31 3.74 8.19
CA GLN A 213 5.50 3.26 9.57
C GLN A 213 4.45 2.21 9.96
N ALA A 214 3.18 2.43 9.60
CA ALA A 214 2.09 1.50 9.88
C ALA A 214 2.23 0.15 9.13
N ARG A 215 3.06 0.09 8.08
CA ARG A 215 3.42 -1.14 7.34
C ARG A 215 4.77 -1.75 7.76
N GLY A 216 5.56 -1.07 8.58
CA GLY A 216 6.95 -1.48 8.87
C GLY A 216 7.91 -1.28 7.69
N GLU A 217 7.59 -0.38 6.76
CA GLU A 217 8.43 -0.02 5.63
C GLU A 217 9.55 0.98 6.05
N HIS A 218 10.46 1.31 5.13
CA HIS A 218 11.55 2.25 5.41
C HIS A 218 11.02 3.67 5.71
N VAL A 219 11.44 4.23 6.86
CA VAL A 219 10.94 5.50 7.41
C VAL A 219 11.96 6.63 7.20
N GLY A 220 11.61 7.58 6.34
CA GLY A 220 12.46 8.70 5.92
C GLY A 220 11.86 10.08 6.25
N PRO A 221 12.50 11.18 5.79
CA PRO A 221 12.04 12.57 6.02
C PRO A 221 10.57 12.84 5.67
N SER A 222 10.07 12.19 4.62
CA SER A 222 8.68 12.27 4.16
C SER A 222 7.65 11.76 5.18
N SER A 223 8.05 10.88 6.10
CA SER A 223 7.21 10.38 7.19
C SER A 223 6.92 11.48 8.20
N ASP A 224 7.93 12.28 8.58
CA ASP A 224 7.76 13.42 9.49
C ASP A 224 6.85 14.50 8.89
N ILE A 225 6.93 14.74 7.57
CA ILE A 225 6.05 15.67 6.85
C ILE A 225 4.59 15.21 6.93
N TYR A 226 4.33 13.91 6.78
CA TYR A 226 2.99 13.35 6.95
C TYR A 226 2.49 13.52 8.39
N SER A 227 3.31 13.15 9.39
CA SER A 227 2.95 13.24 10.80
C SER A 227 2.67 14.69 11.22
N LEU A 228 3.50 15.64 10.79
CA LEU A 228 3.25 17.07 10.98
C LEU A 228 1.99 17.54 10.22
N GLY A 229 1.68 16.95 9.08
CA GLY A 229 0.42 17.15 8.34
C GLY A 229 -0.81 16.68 9.13
N VAL A 230 -0.71 15.58 9.89
CA VAL A 230 -1.78 15.12 10.80
C VAL A 230 -1.95 16.10 11.96
N VAL A 231 -0.84 16.52 12.59
CA VAL A 231 -0.85 17.54 13.67
C VAL A 231 -1.51 18.84 13.19
N LEU A 232 -1.12 19.34 12.01
CA LEU A 232 -1.74 20.53 11.41
C LEU A 232 -3.23 20.32 11.15
N TYR A 233 -3.62 19.17 10.56
CA TYR A 233 -5.01 18.86 10.28
C TYR A 233 -5.86 18.93 11.55
N GLU A 234 -5.45 18.23 12.60
CA GLU A 234 -6.18 18.17 13.86
C GLU A 234 -6.24 19.54 14.55
N ALA A 235 -5.12 20.27 14.59
CA ALA A 235 -5.07 21.59 15.20
C ALA A 235 -5.94 22.65 14.49
N VAL A 236 -6.17 22.54 13.18
CA VAL A 236 -7.07 23.46 12.46
C VAL A 236 -8.53 22.99 12.39
N ALA A 237 -8.78 21.69 12.31
CA ALA A 237 -10.11 21.10 12.11
C ALA A 237 -10.78 20.60 13.41
N GLY A 238 -10.05 20.46 14.52
CA GLY A 238 -10.53 19.95 15.80
C GLY A 238 -10.81 18.44 15.83
N VAL A 239 -10.47 17.72 14.76
CA VAL A 239 -10.69 16.26 14.60
C VAL A 239 -9.55 15.66 13.79
N LEU A 240 -9.33 14.34 13.92
CA LEU A 240 -8.37 13.61 13.10
C LEU A 240 -8.82 13.47 11.63
N PRO A 241 -7.87 13.31 10.68
CA PRO A 241 -8.18 13.19 9.26
C PRO A 241 -9.01 11.96 8.89
N TYR A 242 -9.00 10.91 9.72
CA TYR A 242 -9.66 9.62 9.46
C TYR A 242 -10.92 9.42 10.31
N SER A 243 -11.73 8.43 9.98
CA SER A 243 -12.96 8.05 10.70
C SER A 243 -12.71 7.60 12.15
N VAL A 244 -11.48 7.15 12.46
CA VAL A 244 -11.04 6.72 13.78
C VAL A 244 -10.71 7.91 14.70
N GLY A 245 -11.09 7.79 15.98
CA GLY A 245 -10.75 8.75 17.04
C GLY A 245 -9.74 8.21 18.04
N HIS A 246 -9.35 9.05 19.01
CA HIS A 246 -8.38 8.73 20.08
C HIS A 246 -8.69 7.48 20.93
N ARG A 247 -9.94 7.00 20.92
CA ARG A 247 -10.39 5.78 21.65
C ARG A 247 -10.54 4.54 20.76
N ALA A 248 -10.18 4.61 19.48
CA ALA A 248 -10.25 3.46 18.57
C ALA A 248 -9.19 2.40 18.89
N ARG A 249 -9.42 1.14 18.47
CA ARG A 249 -8.43 0.08 18.68
C ARG A 249 -7.23 0.31 17.75
N MET A 250 -6.03 -0.06 18.22
CA MET A 250 -4.77 -0.01 17.48
C MET A 250 -4.89 -0.49 16.03
N GLN A 251 -5.52 -1.66 15.81
CA GLN A 251 -5.70 -2.26 14.49
C GLN A 251 -6.58 -1.42 13.56
N ASP A 252 -7.65 -0.81 14.08
CA ASP A 252 -8.55 0.05 13.31
C ASP A 252 -7.83 1.33 12.87
N VAL A 253 -7.01 1.91 13.75
CA VAL A 253 -6.21 3.11 13.44
C VAL A 253 -5.15 2.80 12.40
N LEU A 254 -4.38 1.73 12.56
CA LEU A 254 -3.37 1.32 11.58
C LEU A 254 -4.00 1.07 10.20
N LYS A 255 -5.17 0.43 10.16
CA LYS A 255 -5.94 0.22 8.93
C LYS A 255 -6.39 1.54 8.30
N ALA A 256 -6.96 2.46 9.07
CA ALA A 256 -7.39 3.76 8.56
C ALA A 256 -6.21 4.60 8.03
N VAL A 257 -5.10 4.64 8.75
CA VAL A 257 -3.83 5.27 8.33
C VAL A 257 -3.32 4.67 7.01
N GLN A 258 -3.44 3.37 6.79
CA GLN A 258 -3.00 2.74 5.53
C GLN A 258 -4.01 2.89 4.38
N GLU A 259 -5.31 2.81 4.64
CA GLU A 259 -6.34 2.56 3.63
C GLU A 259 -7.35 3.70 3.39
N GLU A 260 -7.63 4.54 4.39
CA GLU A 260 -8.69 5.55 4.34
C GLU A 260 -8.13 6.87 3.76
N PRO A 261 -8.74 7.47 2.73
CA PRO A 261 -8.34 8.81 2.27
C PRO A 261 -8.64 9.84 3.38
N PRO A 262 -7.76 10.84 3.59
CA PRO A 262 -8.03 11.89 4.58
C PRO A 262 -9.30 12.65 4.20
N ARG A 263 -10.19 12.85 5.18
CA ARG A 263 -11.40 13.66 5.01
C ARG A 263 -11.01 15.12 4.70
N ARG A 264 -11.85 15.85 3.98
CA ARG A 264 -11.56 17.25 3.61
C ARG A 264 -11.71 18.16 4.85
N PRO A 265 -10.68 18.90 5.28
CA PRO A 265 -10.73 19.69 6.52
C PRO A 265 -11.81 20.80 6.46
N ARG A 266 -12.14 21.31 5.28
CA ARG A 266 -13.20 22.32 5.09
C ARG A 266 -14.62 21.81 5.37
N LEU A 267 -14.81 20.49 5.51
CA LEU A 267 -16.07 19.91 6.02
C LEU A 267 -16.30 20.24 7.50
N PHE A 268 -15.22 20.38 8.27
CA PHE A 268 -15.26 20.64 9.72
C PHE A 268 -15.10 22.14 10.02
N ARG A 269 -14.25 22.85 9.26
CA ARG A 269 -14.02 24.30 9.44
C ARG A 269 -13.98 25.05 8.10
N ARG A 270 -15.06 25.77 7.78
CA ARG A 270 -15.21 26.53 6.52
C ARG A 270 -14.22 27.69 6.35
N GLU A 271 -13.63 28.19 7.44
CA GLU A 271 -12.61 29.25 7.45
C GLU A 271 -11.29 28.82 6.78
N ILE A 272 -11.06 27.51 6.64
CA ILE A 272 -9.87 26.97 5.97
C ILE A 272 -9.96 27.30 4.48
N SER A 273 -8.93 27.98 3.96
CA SER A 273 -8.85 28.34 2.54
C SER A 273 -8.67 27.09 1.66
N PRO A 274 -9.11 27.12 0.39
CA PRO A 274 -8.87 26.03 -0.56
C PRO A 274 -7.37 25.71 -0.75
N ASP A 275 -6.52 26.73 -0.64
CA ASP A 275 -5.06 26.58 -0.72
C ASP A 275 -4.49 25.85 0.50
N LEU A 276 -4.90 26.23 1.72
CA LEU A 276 -4.47 25.53 2.94
C LEU A 276 -4.99 24.08 2.97
N GLU A 277 -6.22 23.84 2.51
CA GLU A 277 -6.77 22.49 2.32
C GLU A 277 -5.91 21.66 1.36
N ALA A 278 -5.52 22.21 0.20
CA ALA A 278 -4.65 21.51 -0.75
C ALA A 278 -3.27 21.21 -0.14
N VAL A 279 -2.71 22.14 0.63
CA VAL A 279 -1.41 21.99 1.29
C VAL A 279 -1.44 20.88 2.34
N ILE A 280 -2.49 20.83 3.18
CA ILE A 280 -2.71 19.76 4.17
C ILE A 280 -2.88 18.41 3.48
N LEU A 281 -3.76 18.32 2.49
CA LEU A 281 -4.07 17.05 1.82
C LEU A 281 -2.86 16.49 1.04
N LYS A 282 -1.99 17.35 0.48
CA LYS A 282 -0.71 16.93 -0.13
C LYS A 282 0.27 16.35 0.90
N ALA A 283 0.36 16.91 2.10
CA ALA A 283 1.19 16.34 3.16
C ALA A 283 0.67 14.96 3.61
N LEU A 284 -0.66 14.77 3.62
CA LEU A 284 -1.34 13.52 3.97
C LEU A 284 -1.41 12.46 2.85
N SER A 285 -0.74 12.67 1.71
CA SER A 285 -0.68 11.70 0.62
C SER A 285 -0.14 10.35 1.08
N LYS A 286 -0.80 9.24 0.70
CA LYS A 286 -0.45 7.90 1.18
C LYS A 286 0.90 7.39 0.65
N ASN A 287 1.29 7.78 -0.56
CA ASN A 287 2.61 7.49 -1.11
C ASN A 287 3.58 8.61 -0.70
N PRO A 288 4.78 8.30 -0.16
CA PRO A 288 5.78 9.31 0.19
C PRO A 288 6.17 10.24 -0.98
N THR A 289 6.21 9.72 -2.21
CA THR A 289 6.53 10.47 -3.44
C THR A 289 5.47 11.48 -3.86
N ASP A 290 4.23 11.31 -3.39
CA ASP A 290 3.09 12.18 -3.71
C ASP A 290 2.98 13.35 -2.69
N ARG A 291 3.91 13.44 -1.72
CA ARG A 291 3.99 14.50 -0.69
C ARG A 291 4.90 15.66 -1.15
N TYR A 292 5.41 16.44 -0.21
CA TYR A 292 6.48 17.41 -0.47
C TYR A 292 7.84 16.70 -0.55
N PRO A 293 8.78 17.21 -1.39
CA PRO A 293 10.11 16.62 -1.51
C PRO A 293 10.93 16.76 -0.21
N ASP A 294 10.70 17.82 0.54
CA ASP A 294 11.35 18.13 1.81
C ASP A 294 10.41 19.00 2.70
N ALA A 295 10.82 19.24 3.95
CA ALA A 295 9.98 19.94 4.93
C ALA A 295 9.98 21.47 4.74
N GLU A 296 11.01 22.05 4.10
CA GLU A 296 11.02 23.47 3.74
C GLU A 296 10.03 23.77 2.61
N ALA A 297 9.90 22.89 1.61
CA ALA A 297 8.88 23.02 0.57
C ALA A 297 7.45 22.99 1.14
N PHE A 298 7.22 22.23 2.21
CA PHE A 298 5.96 22.24 2.96
C PHE A 298 5.76 23.57 3.72
N ALA A 299 6.80 24.05 4.43
CA ALA A 299 6.76 25.33 5.14
C ALA A 299 6.46 26.51 4.20
N GLN A 300 7.09 26.57 3.02
CA GLN A 300 6.87 27.63 2.04
C GLN A 300 5.45 27.63 1.46
N ASP A 301 4.84 26.46 1.25
CA ASP A 301 3.46 26.38 0.77
C ASP A 301 2.45 26.76 1.86
N LEU A 302 2.74 26.49 3.14
CA LEU A 302 1.96 27.04 4.26
C LEU A 302 2.06 28.57 4.34
N GLU A 303 3.25 29.14 4.14
CA GLU A 303 3.45 30.60 4.07
C GLU A 303 2.72 31.24 2.88
N ARG A 304 2.73 30.59 1.70
CA ARG A 304 1.94 31.01 0.53
C ARG A 304 0.44 31.00 0.85
N ALA A 305 -0.06 29.91 1.45
CA ALA A 305 -1.47 29.79 1.84
C ALA A 305 -1.90 30.86 2.86
N LEU A 306 -1.07 31.17 3.87
CA LEU A 306 -1.34 32.26 4.82
C LEU A 306 -1.31 33.65 4.17
N ALA A 307 -0.48 33.84 3.13
CA ALA A 307 -0.38 35.10 2.40
C ALA A 307 -1.41 35.25 1.27
N GLY A 308 -2.33 34.30 1.09
CA GLY A 308 -3.29 34.30 -0.03
C GLY A 308 -2.64 34.17 -1.40
N LYS A 309 -1.43 33.59 -1.46
CA LYS A 309 -0.65 33.36 -2.68
C LYS A 309 -0.87 31.93 -3.17
N ARG A 310 -0.89 31.73 -4.48
CA ARG A 310 -0.98 30.39 -5.10
C ARG A 310 0.10 29.45 -4.55
N VAL A 311 -0.34 28.28 -4.09
CA VAL A 311 0.50 27.20 -3.56
C VAL A 311 0.97 26.25 -4.67
N SER A 312 2.01 25.45 -4.41
CA SER A 312 2.44 24.37 -5.32
C SER A 312 1.50 23.16 -5.29
N ALA A 313 0.75 22.97 -4.20
CA ALA A 313 -0.24 21.93 -4.06
C ALA A 313 -1.42 22.15 -5.04
N ARG A 314 -1.75 21.14 -5.85
CA ARG A 314 -2.99 21.14 -6.62
C ARG A 314 -4.16 20.80 -5.70
N HIS A 315 -5.31 21.44 -5.89
CA HIS A 315 -6.53 21.02 -5.21
C HIS A 315 -6.92 19.60 -5.66
N PRO A 316 -7.23 18.67 -4.73
CA PRO A 316 -7.61 17.31 -5.09
C PRO A 316 -8.95 17.29 -5.85
N SER A 317 -8.86 16.84 -7.09
CA SER A 317 -9.96 16.66 -8.03
C SER A 317 -10.74 15.38 -7.72
N VAL A 318 -11.98 15.30 -8.17
CA VAL A 318 -12.76 14.05 -8.19
C VAL A 318 -12.02 12.96 -9.00
N ALA A 319 -11.21 13.37 -9.99
CA ALA A 319 -10.34 12.46 -10.74
C ALA A 319 -9.23 11.84 -9.86
N ASP A 320 -8.75 12.54 -8.83
CA ASP A 320 -7.71 12.04 -7.93
C ASP A 320 -8.28 10.98 -6.98
N ASP A 321 -9.49 11.20 -6.47
CA ASP A 321 -10.25 10.23 -5.66
C ASP A 321 -10.50 8.92 -6.45
N VAL A 322 -10.89 9.05 -7.73
CA VAL A 322 -11.00 7.91 -8.67
C VAL A 322 -9.63 7.26 -8.91
N SER A 323 -8.56 8.03 -9.11
CA SER A 323 -7.20 7.50 -9.31
C SER A 323 -6.71 6.69 -8.10
N PHE A 324 -7.06 7.11 -6.88
CA PHE A 324 -6.71 6.42 -5.65
C PHE A 324 -7.43 5.07 -5.56
N TRP A 325 -8.73 5.04 -5.88
CA TRP A 325 -9.52 3.81 -5.90
C TRP A 325 -9.04 2.82 -6.98
N LEU A 326 -8.71 3.33 -8.18
CA LEU A 326 -8.11 2.53 -9.26
C LEU A 326 -6.73 1.98 -8.88
N ARG A 327 -5.86 2.80 -8.25
CA ARG A 327 -4.56 2.35 -7.71
C ARG A 327 -4.74 1.25 -6.66
N LYS A 328 -5.66 1.42 -5.70
CA LYS A 328 -5.97 0.42 -4.67
C LYS A 328 -6.47 -0.91 -5.26
N ARG A 329 -7.20 -0.87 -6.37
CA ARG A 329 -7.73 -2.06 -7.06
C ARG A 329 -6.92 -2.52 -8.27
N ARG A 330 -5.67 -2.06 -8.45
CA ARG A 330 -4.85 -2.37 -9.65
C ARG A 330 -4.78 -3.87 -9.98
N GLN A 331 -4.64 -4.74 -8.97
CA GLN A 331 -4.64 -6.20 -9.17
C GLN A 331 -6.00 -6.73 -9.67
N ALA A 332 -7.12 -6.30 -9.07
CA ALA A 332 -8.46 -6.66 -9.50
C ALA A 332 -8.81 -6.13 -10.91
N LEU A 333 -8.18 -5.02 -11.30
CA LEU A 333 -8.28 -4.46 -12.65
C LEU A 333 -7.53 -5.33 -13.66
N TRP A 334 -6.31 -5.75 -13.36
CA TRP A 334 -5.55 -6.68 -14.21
C TRP A 334 -6.20 -8.06 -14.31
N THR A 335 -6.78 -8.60 -13.24
CA THR A 335 -7.54 -9.87 -13.35
C THR A 335 -8.81 -9.69 -14.18
N GLY A 336 -9.52 -8.57 -14.04
CA GLY A 336 -10.68 -8.23 -14.90
C GLY A 336 -10.31 -8.16 -16.39
N VAL A 337 -9.19 -7.50 -16.72
CA VAL A 337 -8.65 -7.45 -18.10
C VAL A 337 -8.24 -8.83 -18.59
N ALA A 338 -7.57 -9.64 -17.77
CA ALA A 338 -7.19 -11.01 -18.13
C ALA A 338 -8.42 -11.89 -18.41
N CYS A 339 -9.45 -11.82 -17.56
CA CYS A 339 -10.72 -12.52 -17.79
C CYS A 339 -11.43 -12.06 -19.08
N LEU A 340 -11.39 -10.77 -19.40
CA LEU A 340 -11.93 -10.24 -20.66
C LEU A 340 -11.20 -10.81 -21.88
N VAL A 341 -9.86 -10.82 -21.85
CA VAL A 341 -9.03 -11.35 -22.95
C VAL A 341 -9.27 -12.86 -23.14
N VAL A 342 -9.35 -13.63 -22.05
CA VAL A 342 -9.71 -15.06 -22.10
C VAL A 342 -11.12 -15.25 -22.66
N GLY A 343 -12.10 -14.46 -22.22
CA GLY A 343 -13.47 -14.53 -22.73
C GLY A 343 -13.58 -14.25 -24.24
N LEU A 344 -12.89 -13.21 -24.72
CA LEU A 344 -12.81 -12.90 -26.15
C LEU A 344 -12.07 -13.98 -26.95
N GLY A 345 -11.02 -14.58 -26.39
CA GLY A 345 -10.32 -15.71 -26.99
C GLY A 345 -11.19 -16.96 -27.10
N VAL A 346 -12.01 -17.26 -26.08
CA VAL A 346 -12.97 -18.37 -26.08
C VAL A 346 -14.11 -18.12 -27.08
N ASP A 347 -14.67 -16.91 -27.15
CA ASP A 347 -15.69 -16.55 -28.15
C ASP A 347 -15.13 -16.73 -29.57
N LEU A 348 -13.95 -16.17 -29.86
CA LEU A 348 -13.30 -16.31 -31.17
C LEU A 348 -13.02 -17.77 -31.54
N TYR A 349 -12.45 -18.55 -30.61
CA TYR A 349 -12.21 -19.99 -30.82
C TYR A 349 -13.52 -20.75 -31.07
N SER A 350 -14.59 -20.44 -30.33
CA SER A 350 -15.89 -21.08 -30.51
C SER A 350 -16.51 -20.76 -31.88
N ARG A 351 -16.35 -19.54 -32.39
CA ARG A 351 -16.80 -19.13 -33.72
C ARG A 351 -16.05 -19.86 -34.83
N VAL A 352 -14.72 -19.97 -34.72
CA VAL A 352 -13.90 -20.74 -35.67
C VAL A 352 -14.33 -22.20 -35.68
N ARG A 353 -14.41 -22.84 -34.51
CA ARG A 353 -14.86 -24.24 -34.40
C ARG A 353 -16.28 -24.48 -34.91
N LEU A 354 -17.20 -23.55 -34.69
CA LEU A 354 -18.56 -23.62 -35.21
C LEU A 354 -18.59 -23.47 -36.74
N MET A 355 -17.68 -22.67 -37.31
CA MET A 355 -17.52 -22.53 -38.75
C MET A 355 -16.98 -23.82 -39.37
N ASP A 356 -15.93 -24.42 -38.79
CA ASP A 356 -15.38 -25.72 -39.23
C ASP A 356 -16.49 -26.79 -39.27
N ALA A 357 -17.20 -26.97 -38.15
CA ALA A 357 -18.29 -27.95 -38.03
C ALA A 357 -19.43 -27.72 -39.05
N ARG A 358 -19.75 -26.46 -39.39
CA ARG A 358 -20.71 -26.13 -40.45
C ARG A 358 -20.21 -26.55 -41.83
N THR A 359 -18.92 -26.34 -42.12
CA THR A 359 -18.35 -26.77 -43.41
C THR A 359 -18.33 -28.28 -43.58
N GLU A 360 -17.98 -29.04 -42.53
CA GLU A 360 -18.07 -30.51 -42.54
C GLU A 360 -19.52 -31.00 -42.73
N GLY A 361 -20.48 -30.38 -42.04
CA GLY A 361 -21.91 -30.71 -42.19
C GLY A 361 -22.43 -30.52 -43.61
N LEU A 362 -22.06 -29.41 -44.27
CA LEU A 362 -22.41 -29.13 -45.67
C LEU A 362 -21.76 -30.13 -46.64
N ILE A 363 -20.50 -30.50 -46.41
CA ILE A 363 -19.81 -31.52 -47.22
C ILE A 363 -20.52 -32.88 -47.11
N ASN A 364 -20.91 -33.29 -45.91
CA ASN A 364 -21.63 -34.55 -45.68
C ASN A 364 -23.02 -34.56 -46.33
N LEU A 365 -23.77 -33.45 -46.26
CA LEU A 365 -25.06 -33.30 -46.94
C LEU A 365 -24.94 -33.38 -48.47
N ALA A 366 -23.95 -32.70 -49.05
CA ALA A 366 -23.67 -32.77 -50.49
C ALA A 366 -23.30 -34.20 -50.93
N LEU A 367 -22.54 -34.92 -50.09
CA LEU A 367 -22.13 -36.29 -50.37
C LEU A 367 -23.32 -37.27 -50.31
N LEU A 368 -24.19 -37.15 -49.31
CA LEU A 368 -25.44 -37.94 -49.22
C LEU A 368 -26.36 -37.69 -50.42
N ARG A 369 -26.56 -36.43 -50.81
CA ARG A 369 -27.34 -36.06 -52.00
C ARG A 369 -26.79 -36.71 -53.28
N SER A 370 -25.46 -36.67 -53.47
CA SER A 370 -24.81 -37.33 -54.61
C SER A 370 -24.97 -38.85 -54.62
N VAL A 371 -25.20 -39.49 -53.47
CA VAL A 371 -25.49 -40.93 -53.36
C VAL A 371 -26.95 -41.22 -53.69
N GLN A 372 -27.90 -40.37 -53.26
CA GLN A 372 -29.30 -40.47 -53.67
C GLN A 372 -29.47 -40.34 -55.18
N GLU A 373 -28.88 -39.31 -55.79
CA GLU A 373 -28.95 -39.07 -57.24
C GLU A 373 -28.35 -40.25 -58.05
N ARG A 374 -27.29 -40.90 -57.54
CA ARG A 374 -26.78 -42.17 -58.12
C ARG A 374 -27.75 -43.34 -58.00
N LEU A 375 -28.42 -43.50 -56.86
CA LEU A 375 -29.40 -44.58 -56.65
C LEU A 375 -30.63 -44.39 -57.54
N GLU A 376 -31.07 -43.14 -57.74
CA GLU A 376 -32.14 -42.80 -58.69
C GLU A 376 -31.72 -43.08 -60.13
N ALA A 377 -30.52 -42.64 -60.55
CA ALA A 377 -29.98 -42.93 -61.87
C ALA A 377 -29.81 -44.44 -62.14
N TYR A 378 -29.48 -45.23 -61.11
CA TYR A 378 -29.36 -46.69 -61.22
C TYR A 378 -30.73 -47.38 -61.30
N ARG A 379 -31.73 -46.88 -60.56
CA ARG A 379 -33.13 -47.35 -60.63
C ARG A 379 -33.82 -46.96 -61.95
N ALA A 380 -33.38 -45.87 -62.59
CA ALA A 380 -33.95 -45.37 -63.83
C ALA A 380 -33.51 -46.11 -65.10
N GLY A 381 -32.67 -47.16 -65.00
CA GLY A 381 -32.42 -48.10 -66.10
C GLY A 381 -31.84 -47.49 -67.38
N VAL A 382 -30.89 -46.56 -67.26
CA VAL A 382 -30.34 -45.83 -68.43
C VAL A 382 -29.28 -46.66 -69.17
N GLU A 383 -29.68 -47.18 -70.34
CA GLU A 383 -28.77 -47.76 -71.34
C GLU A 383 -27.84 -46.70 -71.97
N ASN A 384 -26.73 -47.17 -72.55
CA ASN A 384 -25.80 -46.42 -73.41
C ASN A 384 -25.29 -45.07 -72.89
N ASN A 385 -24.22 -45.11 -72.07
CA ASN A 385 -23.38 -43.92 -71.90
C ASN A 385 -21.89 -44.25 -71.68
N THR A 386 -21.18 -44.56 -72.76
CA THR A 386 -19.79 -45.07 -72.77
C THR A 386 -18.75 -44.12 -72.17
N GLY A 387 -19.03 -42.80 -72.12
CA GLY A 387 -18.15 -41.81 -71.50
C GLY A 387 -18.29 -41.70 -69.97
N ARG A 388 -19.40 -42.18 -69.38
CA ARG A 388 -19.71 -42.00 -67.95
C ARG A 388 -18.67 -42.65 -67.02
N PRO A 389 -18.20 -43.90 -67.25
CA PRO A 389 -17.14 -44.51 -66.44
C PRO A 389 -15.82 -43.72 -66.47
N GLN A 390 -15.48 -43.12 -67.61
CA GLN A 390 -14.23 -42.35 -67.78
C GLN A 390 -14.27 -41.03 -67.00
N ALA A 391 -15.41 -40.32 -67.02
CA ALA A 391 -15.61 -39.09 -66.23
C ALA A 391 -15.39 -39.33 -64.73
N TRP A 392 -15.99 -40.41 -64.21
CA TRP A 392 -15.84 -40.83 -62.82
C TRP A 392 -14.42 -41.30 -62.47
N ASP A 393 -13.70 -41.94 -63.41
CA ASP A 393 -12.33 -42.36 -63.14
C ASP A 393 -11.37 -41.17 -63.03
N GLN A 394 -11.50 -40.18 -63.92
CA GLN A 394 -10.73 -38.93 -63.86
C GLN A 394 -10.99 -38.18 -62.54
N LEU A 395 -12.26 -38.08 -62.10
CA LEU A 395 -12.60 -37.47 -60.80
C LEU A 395 -11.90 -38.19 -59.63
N ARG A 396 -11.91 -39.53 -59.63
CA ARG A 396 -11.27 -40.33 -58.57
C ARG A 396 -9.76 -40.18 -58.58
N ARG A 397 -9.12 -40.11 -59.74
CA ARG A 397 -7.67 -39.86 -59.86
C ARG A 397 -7.32 -38.45 -59.37
N GLY A 398 -8.08 -37.43 -59.78
CA GLY A 398 -7.89 -36.04 -59.34
C GLY A 398 -7.99 -35.91 -57.81
N ARG A 399 -9.00 -36.53 -57.19
CA ARG A 399 -9.13 -36.60 -55.73
C ARG A 399 -8.00 -37.37 -55.03
N ARG A 400 -7.35 -38.34 -55.69
CA ARG A 400 -6.16 -39.03 -55.14
C ARG A 400 -4.93 -38.13 -55.22
N ALA A 401 -4.69 -37.48 -56.37
CA ALA A 401 -3.60 -36.51 -56.54
C ALA A 401 -3.71 -35.35 -55.54
N MET A 402 -4.92 -34.83 -55.32
CA MET A 402 -5.21 -33.81 -54.30
C MET A 402 -4.83 -34.25 -52.88
N ARG A 403 -5.06 -35.52 -52.51
CA ARG A 403 -4.65 -36.06 -51.20
C ARG A 403 -3.15 -36.33 -51.11
N ALA A 404 -2.48 -36.54 -52.24
CA ALA A 404 -1.03 -36.71 -52.33
C ALA A 404 -0.27 -35.37 -52.38
N GLY A 405 -0.97 -34.23 -52.48
CA GLY A 405 -0.36 -32.90 -52.63
C GLY A 405 0.11 -32.57 -54.05
N ASP A 406 -0.19 -33.40 -55.05
CA ASP A 406 0.09 -33.10 -56.46
C ASP A 406 -1.04 -32.25 -57.04
N TRP A 407 -0.97 -30.95 -56.75
CA TRP A 407 -2.00 -29.98 -57.15
C TRP A 407 -2.09 -29.80 -58.66
N GLN A 408 -0.97 -29.88 -59.38
CA GLN A 408 -0.95 -29.70 -60.84
C GLN A 408 -1.64 -30.88 -61.55
N GLN A 409 -1.33 -32.12 -61.15
CA GLN A 409 -2.00 -33.30 -61.68
C GLN A 409 -3.48 -33.32 -61.25
N ALA A 410 -3.79 -32.95 -60.00
CA ALA A 410 -5.17 -32.86 -59.53
C ALA A 410 -6.00 -31.87 -60.37
N ALA A 411 -5.49 -30.67 -60.65
CA ALA A 411 -6.19 -29.64 -61.43
C ALA A 411 -6.50 -30.11 -62.86
N GLN A 412 -5.57 -30.80 -63.52
CA GLN A 412 -5.76 -31.36 -64.86
C GLN A 412 -6.82 -32.45 -64.89
N LEU A 413 -6.74 -33.41 -63.96
CA LEU A 413 -7.67 -34.54 -63.88
C LEU A 413 -9.11 -34.09 -63.53
N LEU A 414 -9.26 -33.10 -62.65
CA LEU A 414 -10.55 -32.52 -62.28
C LEU A 414 -11.13 -31.68 -63.43
N GLY A 415 -10.31 -30.90 -64.15
CA GLY A 415 -10.76 -30.17 -65.35
C GLY A 415 -11.25 -31.10 -66.46
N HIS A 416 -10.49 -32.16 -66.76
CA HIS A 416 -10.89 -33.17 -67.73
C HIS A 416 -12.16 -33.93 -67.29
N SER A 417 -12.33 -34.17 -65.99
CA SER A 417 -13.55 -34.75 -65.44
C SER A 417 -14.77 -33.83 -65.63
N ALA A 418 -14.62 -32.52 -65.39
CA ALA A 418 -15.67 -31.53 -65.61
C ALA A 418 -16.13 -31.49 -67.08
N GLU A 419 -15.19 -31.47 -68.03
CA GLU A 419 -15.51 -31.54 -69.47
C GLU A 419 -16.26 -32.81 -69.86
N LEU A 420 -15.89 -33.96 -69.29
CA LEU A 420 -16.61 -35.20 -69.57
C LEU A 420 -18.03 -35.15 -68.98
N PHE A 421 -18.22 -34.66 -67.76
CA PHE A 421 -19.57 -34.49 -67.19
C PHE A 421 -20.44 -33.50 -67.98
N ALA A 422 -19.86 -32.41 -68.49
CA ALA A 422 -20.55 -31.47 -69.38
C ALA A 422 -21.05 -32.17 -70.66
N ARG A 423 -20.20 -32.96 -71.32
CA ARG A 423 -20.58 -33.75 -72.52
C ARG A 423 -21.65 -34.82 -72.24
N LEU A 424 -21.74 -35.28 -70.99
CA LEU A 424 -22.72 -36.28 -70.53
C LEU A 424 -24.05 -35.64 -70.10
N GLY A 425 -24.16 -34.30 -70.10
CA GLY A 425 -25.33 -33.58 -69.58
C GLY A 425 -25.46 -33.62 -68.05
N ASP A 426 -24.41 -34.02 -67.34
CA ASP A 426 -24.41 -34.22 -65.89
C ASP A 426 -24.02 -32.92 -65.18
N GLU A 427 -24.88 -31.89 -65.30
CA GLU A 427 -24.63 -30.50 -64.82
C GLU A 427 -24.20 -30.45 -63.34
N TRP A 428 -24.71 -31.38 -62.51
CA TRP A 428 -24.36 -31.49 -61.10
C TRP A 428 -22.91 -31.96 -60.93
N MET A 429 -22.51 -33.02 -61.62
CA MET A 429 -21.15 -33.55 -61.52
C MET A 429 -20.11 -32.69 -62.24
N GLU A 430 -20.50 -31.95 -63.28
CA GLU A 430 -19.67 -30.85 -63.80
C GLU A 430 -19.41 -29.81 -62.71
N SER A 431 -20.48 -29.33 -62.04
CA SER A 431 -20.37 -28.33 -60.96
C SER A 431 -19.47 -28.82 -59.81
N VAL A 432 -19.56 -30.10 -59.43
CA VAL A 432 -18.68 -30.72 -58.42
C VAL A 432 -17.22 -30.76 -58.88
N ALA A 433 -16.95 -31.16 -60.12
CA ALA A 433 -15.59 -31.25 -60.65
C ALA A 433 -14.93 -29.87 -60.80
N VAL A 434 -15.68 -28.85 -61.25
CA VAL A 434 -15.23 -27.45 -61.32
C VAL A 434 -14.94 -26.89 -59.93
N LEU A 435 -15.81 -27.13 -58.94
CA LEU A 435 -15.58 -26.68 -57.56
C LEU A 435 -14.34 -27.33 -56.92
N GLU A 436 -14.10 -28.62 -57.17
CA GLU A 436 -12.90 -29.29 -56.68
C GLU A 436 -11.64 -28.78 -57.38
N ARG A 437 -11.70 -28.48 -58.69
CA ARG A 437 -10.59 -27.84 -59.42
C ARG A 437 -10.29 -26.45 -58.84
N ALA A 438 -11.30 -25.61 -58.60
CA ALA A 438 -11.10 -24.28 -58.00
C ALA A 438 -10.37 -24.34 -56.64
N ARG A 439 -10.74 -25.30 -55.78
CA ARG A 439 -10.06 -25.53 -54.49
C ARG A 439 -8.60 -25.96 -54.65
N VAL A 440 -8.33 -26.83 -55.61
CA VAL A 440 -6.96 -27.26 -55.94
C VAL A 440 -6.13 -26.09 -56.49
N GLN A 441 -6.70 -25.24 -57.33
CA GLN A 441 -6.02 -24.05 -57.85
C GLN A 441 -5.71 -23.04 -56.74
N LEU A 442 -6.62 -22.81 -55.80
CA LEU A 442 -6.34 -22.01 -54.59
C LEU A 442 -5.20 -22.61 -53.76
N ALA A 443 -5.20 -23.93 -53.54
CA ALA A 443 -4.14 -24.62 -52.80
C ALA A 443 -2.77 -24.55 -53.52
N ALA A 444 -2.76 -24.47 -54.85
CA ALA A 444 -1.57 -24.26 -55.68
C ALA A 444 -1.11 -22.79 -55.75
N GLY A 445 -1.90 -21.82 -55.25
CA GLY A 445 -1.65 -20.39 -55.40
C GLY A 445 -2.06 -19.78 -56.74
N ASN A 446 -2.77 -20.53 -57.59
CA ASN A 446 -3.23 -20.11 -58.91
C ASN A 446 -4.57 -19.34 -58.82
N PHE A 447 -4.55 -18.17 -58.18
CA PHE A 447 -5.76 -17.40 -57.88
C PHE A 447 -6.60 -17.01 -59.11
N SER A 448 -5.96 -16.73 -60.25
CA SER A 448 -6.65 -16.40 -61.51
C SER A 448 -7.45 -17.59 -62.07
N GLU A 449 -6.85 -18.79 -62.10
CA GLU A 449 -7.54 -20.01 -62.56
C GLU A 449 -8.64 -20.43 -61.58
N ALA A 450 -8.41 -20.27 -60.26
CA ALA A 450 -9.43 -20.50 -59.25
C ALA A 450 -10.65 -19.59 -59.44
N MET A 451 -10.44 -18.29 -59.68
CA MET A 451 -11.53 -17.34 -59.94
C MET A 451 -12.30 -17.68 -61.22
N ALA A 452 -11.62 -18.07 -62.30
CA ALA A 452 -12.27 -18.50 -63.53
C ALA A 452 -13.13 -19.77 -63.33
N ASP A 453 -12.67 -20.74 -62.52
CA ASP A 453 -13.48 -21.91 -62.16
C ASP A 453 -14.67 -21.52 -61.26
N TYR A 454 -14.55 -20.55 -60.35
CA TYR A 454 -15.68 -20.04 -59.56
C TYR A 454 -16.73 -19.28 -60.42
N GLU A 455 -16.29 -18.47 -61.38
CA GLU A 455 -17.19 -17.80 -62.33
C GLU A 455 -17.92 -18.82 -63.21
N ARG A 456 -17.22 -19.85 -63.71
CA ARG A 456 -17.84 -20.99 -64.40
C ARG A 456 -18.87 -21.69 -63.51
N LEU A 457 -18.55 -21.94 -62.24
CA LEU A 457 -19.47 -22.58 -61.29
C LEU A 457 -20.75 -21.75 -61.07
N LEU A 458 -20.64 -20.41 -61.00
CA LEU A 458 -21.79 -19.51 -60.87
C LEU A 458 -22.68 -19.50 -62.12
N ALA A 459 -22.12 -19.74 -63.31
CA ALA A 459 -22.87 -19.85 -64.57
C ALA A 459 -23.64 -21.18 -64.71
N LEU A 460 -23.23 -22.24 -64.00
CA LEU A 460 -23.90 -23.54 -64.02
C LEU A 460 -25.16 -23.55 -63.12
N LYS A 461 -26.28 -24.07 -63.65
CA LYS A 461 -27.53 -24.24 -62.86
C LYS A 461 -27.33 -25.11 -61.60
N GLY A 462 -26.40 -26.07 -61.66
CA GLY A 462 -25.98 -26.87 -60.51
C GLY A 462 -25.28 -26.07 -59.41
N GLY A 463 -24.49 -25.05 -59.76
CA GLY A 463 -23.78 -24.19 -58.82
C GLY A 463 -24.72 -23.45 -57.85
N SER A 464 -25.85 -22.95 -58.35
CA SER A 464 -26.89 -22.32 -57.51
C SER A 464 -27.53 -23.28 -56.47
N ARG A 465 -27.41 -24.60 -56.67
CA ARG A 465 -27.86 -25.65 -55.73
C ARG A 465 -26.74 -26.19 -54.83
N LEU A 466 -25.48 -25.80 -55.07
CA LEU A 466 -24.31 -26.12 -54.25
C LEU A 466 -23.92 -24.96 -53.30
N MET A 467 -24.30 -23.72 -53.64
CA MET A 467 -24.08 -22.53 -52.81
C MET A 467 -25.28 -22.16 -51.90
N LYS A 468 -26.40 -22.88 -52.02
CA LYS A 468 -27.56 -22.81 -51.11
C LYS A 468 -27.59 -24.04 -50.21
#